data_AF-A0A3E0NAK3-F1
#
_entry.id   AF-A0A3E0NAK3-F1
#
_cell.length_a   1.000
_cell.length_b   1.000
_cell.length_c   1.000
_cell.angle_alpha   90.00
_cell.angle_beta   90.00
_cell.angle_gamma   90.00
#
_symmetry.space_group_name_H-M   'P 1'
#
loop_
_entity.id
_entity.type
_entity.pdbx_description
1 polymer ?
#
loop_
_entity_poly.entity_id
_entity_poly.type
_entity_poly.pdbx_seq_one_letter_code
_entity_poly.pdbx_strand_id
1 'polypeptide(L)'
;MFSDSQLCVDDIPQDVRAELGRLYREITSYTGLMRLLRRQFPSEERTQLIRDRANGEQVLEIWIRKFGQAPIAGLIEAAVRIGFIDSTYADWLRSESGLSTTALGDERPSWDRRSGILSYEGKTIRKVKIYETPTPIQTILDAFQDADWPIVLENREIDPLKLDQTLFSLNKHLLEIRFSNRKSGKYIHWHRRNAK
;
A
#
# COMPACT_ATOMS: atom_id res chain seq x y z
N MET A 1 4.66 -16.50 15.16
CA MET A 1 5.79 -16.13 16.02
C MET A 1 6.98 -15.89 15.10
N PHE A 2 7.35 -14.64 14.89
CA PHE A 2 8.66 -14.27 14.34
C PHE A 2 9.74 -14.76 15.31
N SER A 3 10.13 -16.03 15.21
CA SER A 3 11.30 -16.54 15.93
C SER A 3 12.52 -15.74 15.43
N ASP A 4 13.51 -15.50 16.28
CA ASP A 4 14.83 -15.01 15.85
C ASP A 4 15.36 -15.80 14.63
N SER A 5 14.93 -17.07 14.51
CA SER A 5 15.16 -17.96 13.36
C SER A 5 14.65 -17.44 12.01
N GLN A 6 13.62 -16.58 11.95
CA GLN A 6 13.11 -15.99 10.70
C GLN A 6 13.87 -14.73 10.27
N LEU A 7 14.66 -14.14 11.18
CA LEU A 7 15.63 -13.08 10.88
C LEU A 7 17.05 -13.65 10.66
N CYS A 8 17.26 -14.95 10.86
CA CYS A 8 18.46 -15.70 10.46
C CYS A 8 18.47 -15.93 8.95
N VAL A 9 18.57 -14.86 8.18
CA VAL A 9 19.26 -14.95 6.90
C VAL A 9 20.73 -14.79 7.27
N ASP A 10 21.49 -15.89 7.16
CA ASP A 10 22.88 -15.97 7.66
C ASP A 10 23.80 -14.89 7.05
N ASP A 11 23.36 -14.26 5.95
CA ASP A 11 24.08 -13.22 5.22
C ASP A 11 23.74 -11.76 5.63
N ILE A 12 22.85 -11.52 6.61
CA ILE A 12 22.52 -10.14 7.02
C ILE A 12 23.61 -9.56 7.94
N PRO A 13 24.18 -8.38 7.62
CA PRO A 13 25.12 -7.67 8.48
C PRO A 13 24.61 -7.47 9.92
N GLN A 14 25.52 -7.53 10.91
CA GLN A 14 25.14 -7.51 12.33
C GLN A 14 24.47 -6.18 12.74
N ASP A 15 24.92 -5.06 12.21
CA ASP A 15 24.35 -3.73 12.40
C ASP A 15 22.93 -3.64 11.85
N VAL A 16 22.69 -4.17 10.65
CA VAL A 16 21.36 -4.26 10.03
C VAL A 16 20.43 -5.12 10.89
N ARG A 17 20.92 -6.27 11.37
CA ARG A 17 20.16 -7.15 12.28
C ARG A 17 19.79 -6.43 13.57
N ALA A 18 20.71 -5.65 14.15
CA ALA A 18 20.46 -4.87 15.35
C ALA A 18 19.37 -3.81 15.13
N GLU A 19 19.42 -3.12 13.99
CA GLU A 19 18.41 -2.13 13.59
C GLU A 19 17.04 -2.76 13.34
N LEU A 20 16.96 -3.88 12.62
CA LEU A 20 15.71 -4.61 12.44
C LEU A 20 15.13 -5.05 13.80
N GLY A 21 15.97 -5.55 14.71
CA GLY A 21 15.56 -5.89 16.07
C GLY A 21 15.04 -4.69 16.86
N ARG A 22 15.65 -3.50 16.71
CA ARG A 22 15.17 -2.25 17.30
C ARG A 22 13.79 -1.88 16.75
N LEU A 23 13.63 -1.86 15.43
CA LEU A 23 12.35 -1.56 14.77
C LEU A 23 11.24 -2.53 15.19
N TYR A 24 11.55 -3.82 15.28
CA TYR A 24 10.61 -4.83 15.76
C TYR A 24 10.09 -4.52 17.16
N ARG A 25 11.00 -4.22 18.11
CA ARG A 25 10.61 -3.86 19.49
C ARG A 25 9.81 -2.56 19.53
N GLU A 26 10.17 -1.57 18.73
CA GLU A 26 9.45 -0.29 18.66
C GLU A 26 8.03 -0.46 18.10
N ILE A 27 7.87 -1.25 17.02
CA ILE A 27 6.57 -1.54 16.41
C ILE A 27 5.68 -2.35 17.35
N THR A 28 6.24 -3.37 18.00
CA THR A 28 5.48 -4.27 18.89
C THR A 28 5.23 -3.67 20.28
N SER A 29 5.87 -2.55 20.61
CA SER A 29 5.53 -1.75 21.80
C SER A 29 4.08 -1.26 21.75
N TYR A 30 3.49 -0.95 22.90
CA TYR A 30 2.13 -0.41 22.97
C TYR A 30 1.94 0.85 22.10
N THR A 31 2.93 1.74 22.09
CA THR A 31 2.91 2.97 21.30
C THR A 31 2.97 2.68 19.80
N GLY A 32 3.87 1.80 19.37
CA GLY A 32 3.99 1.37 17.97
C GLY A 32 2.72 0.69 17.49
N LEU A 33 2.19 -0.23 18.29
CA LEU A 33 0.94 -0.94 18.06
C LEU A 33 -0.23 0.02 17.87
N MET A 34 -0.38 0.99 18.77
CA MET A 34 -1.47 1.97 18.67
C MET A 34 -1.36 2.86 17.43
N ARG A 35 -0.13 3.22 17.01
CA ARG A 35 0.08 3.97 15.75
C ARG A 35 -0.27 3.12 14.54
N LEU A 36 0.17 1.86 14.52
CA LEU A 36 -0.11 0.92 13.43
C LEU A 36 -1.63 0.67 13.29
N LEU A 37 -2.30 0.36 14.40
CA LEU A 37 -3.76 0.14 14.44
C LEU A 37 -4.56 1.37 14.01
N ARG A 38 -4.16 2.58 14.44
CA ARG A 38 -4.89 3.80 14.10
C ARG A 38 -4.73 4.20 12.64
N ARG A 39 -3.54 3.99 12.06
CA ARG A 39 -3.22 4.43 10.69
C ARG A 39 -3.58 3.40 9.62
N GLN A 40 -3.39 2.12 9.89
CA GLN A 40 -3.41 1.08 8.85
C GLN A 40 -4.64 0.14 8.93
N PHE A 41 -5.39 0.17 10.02
CA PHE A 41 -6.56 -0.69 10.21
C PHE A 41 -7.86 0.13 10.29
N PRO A 42 -8.94 -0.29 9.57
CA PRO A 42 -10.28 0.25 9.75
C PRO A 42 -10.78 0.10 11.19
N SER A 43 -11.76 0.92 11.59
CA SER A 43 -12.30 0.91 12.96
C SER A 43 -12.86 -0.44 13.40
N GLU A 44 -13.52 -1.17 12.50
CA GLU A 44 -14.08 -2.51 12.77
C GLU A 44 -12.98 -3.53 13.05
N GLU A 45 -11.99 -3.64 12.15
CA GLU A 45 -10.85 -4.56 12.27
C GLU A 45 -10.00 -4.24 13.50
N ARG A 46 -9.77 -2.95 13.78
CA ARG A 46 -9.12 -2.50 15.01
C ARG A 46 -9.89 -2.92 16.27
N THR A 47 -11.21 -2.79 16.27
CA THR A 47 -12.05 -3.20 17.41
C THR A 47 -11.98 -4.70 17.63
N GLN A 48 -11.95 -5.49 16.54
CA GLN A 48 -11.79 -6.93 16.60
C GLN A 48 -10.43 -7.32 17.19
N LEU A 49 -9.33 -6.74 16.71
CA LEU A 49 -7.98 -7.03 17.23
C LEU A 49 -7.83 -6.67 18.72
N ILE A 50 -8.42 -5.55 19.16
CA ILE A 50 -8.43 -5.17 20.58
C ILE A 50 -9.25 -6.17 21.41
N ARG A 51 -10.41 -6.61 20.90
CA ARG A 51 -11.26 -7.60 21.55
C ARG A 51 -10.55 -8.94 21.72
N ASP A 52 -9.84 -9.37 20.68
CA ASP A 52 -9.06 -10.61 20.66
C ASP A 52 -7.78 -10.53 21.51
N ARG A 53 -7.52 -9.36 22.12
CA ARG A 53 -6.31 -9.07 22.92
C ARG A 53 -5.04 -9.37 22.15
N ALA A 54 -5.05 -9.09 20.85
CA ALA A 54 -3.89 -9.30 19.99
C ALA A 54 -2.70 -8.46 20.51
N ASN A 55 -1.57 -9.12 20.74
CA ASN A 55 -0.35 -8.43 21.14
C ASN A 55 0.33 -7.76 19.92
N GLY A 56 1.39 -6.97 20.18
CA GLY A 56 2.10 -6.24 19.12
C GLY A 56 2.61 -7.15 18.00
N GLU A 57 3.13 -8.32 18.36
CA GLU A 57 3.68 -9.30 17.41
C GLU A 57 2.58 -9.86 16.50
N GLN A 58 1.44 -10.25 17.07
CA GLN A 58 0.30 -10.78 16.32
C GLN A 58 -0.27 -9.74 15.36
N VAL A 59 -0.38 -8.48 15.78
CA VAL A 59 -0.86 -7.40 14.90
C VAL A 59 0.12 -7.13 13.76
N LEU A 60 1.43 -7.13 14.03
CA LEU A 60 2.43 -7.02 12.97
C LEU A 60 2.36 -8.20 12.00
N GLU A 61 2.24 -9.44 12.49
CA GLU A 61 2.08 -10.64 11.64
C GLU A 61 0.85 -10.57 10.73
N ILE A 62 -0.30 -10.15 11.27
CA ILE A 62 -1.53 -9.95 10.51
C ILE A 62 -1.32 -8.88 9.45
N TRP A 63 -0.68 -7.77 9.81
CA TRP A 63 -0.35 -6.68 8.89
C TRP A 63 0.53 -7.19 7.75
N ILE A 64 1.65 -7.85 8.03
CA ILE A 64 2.59 -8.37 7.02
C ILE A 64 1.88 -9.34 6.07
N ARG A 65 1.07 -10.26 6.62
CA ARG A 65 0.30 -11.22 5.82
C ARG A 65 -0.70 -10.54 4.90
N LYS A 66 -1.40 -9.51 5.39
CA LYS A 66 -2.40 -8.75 4.63
C LYS A 66 -1.81 -8.05 3.42
N PHE A 67 -0.58 -7.57 3.52
CA PHE A 67 0.14 -6.92 2.43
C PHE A 67 0.99 -7.88 1.58
N GLY A 68 0.97 -9.19 1.88
CA GLY A 68 1.67 -10.20 1.09
C GLY A 68 3.20 -10.05 1.08
N GLN A 69 3.76 -9.40 2.10
CA GLN A 69 5.19 -9.07 2.14
C GLN A 69 6.01 -10.17 2.82
N ALA A 70 7.26 -10.31 2.40
CA ALA A 70 8.24 -11.09 3.15
C ALA A 70 8.42 -10.51 4.56
N PRO A 71 8.72 -11.33 5.59
CA PRO A 71 8.88 -10.91 6.98
C PRO A 71 9.67 -9.60 7.21
N ILE A 72 10.90 -9.51 6.70
CA ILE A 72 11.78 -8.34 6.87
C ILE A 72 11.24 -7.14 6.08
N ALA A 73 10.77 -7.35 4.85
CA ALA A 73 10.23 -6.30 4.01
C ALA A 73 8.98 -5.66 4.66
N GLY A 74 8.13 -6.49 5.27
CA GLY A 74 6.95 -6.03 5.98
C GLY A 74 7.26 -5.30 7.27
N LEU A 75 8.30 -5.72 8.01
CA LEU A 75 8.77 -4.98 9.17
C LEU A 75 9.24 -3.56 8.79
N ILE A 76 10.06 -3.45 7.74
CA ILE A 76 10.57 -2.17 7.24
C ILE A 76 9.42 -1.27 6.76
N GLU A 77 8.48 -1.81 5.98
CA GLU A 77 7.32 -1.05 5.49
C GLU A 77 6.41 -0.59 6.63
N ALA A 78 6.17 -1.44 7.63
CA ALA A 78 5.42 -1.05 8.82
C ALA A 78 6.10 0.13 9.55
N ALA A 79 7.44 0.10 9.67
CA ALA A 79 8.22 1.16 10.31
C ALA A 79 8.09 2.51 9.57
N VAL A 80 8.17 2.50 8.24
CA VAL A 80 7.96 3.69 7.40
C VAL A 80 6.57 4.27 7.62
N ARG A 81 5.52 3.43 7.53
CA ARG A 81 4.12 3.91 7.61
C ARG A 81 3.72 4.49 8.95
N ILE A 82 4.33 4.03 10.04
CA ILE A 82 4.10 4.59 11.37
C ILE A 82 5.08 5.72 11.72
N GLY A 83 6.04 6.01 10.82
CA GLY A 83 6.98 7.12 10.92
C GLY A 83 8.12 6.91 11.91
N PHE A 84 8.59 5.67 12.08
CA PHE A 84 9.83 5.42 12.83
C PHE A 84 11.09 5.62 12.00
N ILE A 85 11.00 5.45 10.68
CA ILE A 85 12.07 5.68 9.72
C ILE A 85 11.48 6.36 8.48
N ASP A 86 12.31 7.06 7.71
CA ASP A 86 11.94 7.61 6.40
C ASP A 86 12.20 6.60 5.27
N SER A 87 11.84 6.98 4.04
CA SER A 87 12.03 6.14 2.86
C SER A 87 13.51 5.89 2.55
N THR A 88 14.37 6.90 2.74
CA THR A 88 15.81 6.79 2.47
C THR A 88 16.46 5.74 3.37
N TYR A 89 16.14 5.74 4.66
CA TYR A 89 16.66 4.76 5.61
C TYR A 89 16.06 3.36 5.38
N ALA A 90 14.80 3.28 4.97
CA ALA A 90 14.18 2.02 4.58
C ALA A 90 14.85 1.40 3.35
N ASP A 91 15.23 2.20 2.36
CA ASP A 91 15.92 1.73 1.15
C ASP A 91 17.32 1.18 1.48
N TRP A 92 18.03 1.84 2.39
CA TRP A 92 19.29 1.31 2.94
C TRP A 92 19.08 -0.04 3.62
N LEU A 93 18.11 -0.16 4.54
CA LEU A 93 17.82 -1.42 5.24
C LEU A 93 17.45 -2.56 4.29
N ARG A 94 16.70 -2.27 3.22
CA ARG A 94 16.35 -3.26 2.19
C ARG A 94 17.60 -3.73 1.44
N SER A 95 18.40 -2.78 0.96
CA SER A 95 19.66 -3.08 0.25
C SER A 95 20.58 -3.98 1.07
N GLU A 96 20.84 -3.61 2.33
CA GLU A 96 21.76 -4.35 3.19
C GLU A 96 21.21 -5.69 3.69
N SER A 97 19.89 -5.87 3.73
CA SER A 97 19.28 -7.17 4.09
C SER A 97 19.20 -8.15 2.92
N GLY A 98 19.79 -7.81 1.77
CA GLY A 98 19.67 -8.61 0.54
C GLY A 98 18.24 -8.65 -0.01
N LEU A 99 17.34 -7.83 0.55
CA LEU A 99 16.05 -7.56 -0.06
C LEU A 99 16.32 -6.64 -1.24
N SER A 100 16.61 -7.27 -2.38
CA SER A 100 16.86 -6.58 -3.64
C SER A 100 15.91 -5.40 -3.76
N THR A 101 16.48 -4.20 -3.85
CA THR A 101 15.79 -2.94 -4.18
C THR A 101 15.27 -2.95 -5.63
N THR A 102 14.93 -4.11 -6.18
CA THR A 102 13.55 -4.25 -6.67
C THR A 102 12.65 -3.80 -5.54
N ALA A 103 12.54 -2.47 -5.41
CA ALA A 103 11.54 -1.80 -4.65
C ALA A 103 10.29 -2.67 -4.83
N LEU A 104 9.58 -2.96 -3.74
CA LEU A 104 8.17 -3.24 -3.87
C LEU A 104 7.61 -2.03 -4.61
N GLY A 105 7.63 -2.08 -5.94
CA GLY A 105 8.28 -1.00 -6.67
C GLY A 105 7.30 0.06 -6.95
N ASP A 106 6.98 0.88 -5.93
CA ASP A 106 5.67 1.45 -5.75
C ASP A 106 4.68 0.73 -6.65
N GLU A 107 4.20 -0.46 -6.24
CA GLU A 107 3.11 -1.16 -6.97
C GLU A 107 1.83 -0.32 -7.01
N ARG A 108 1.94 0.98 -6.77
CA ARG A 108 0.95 2.00 -7.00
C ARG A 108 1.02 2.36 -8.48
N PRO A 109 -0.13 2.55 -9.12
CA PRO A 109 -0.14 3.18 -10.42
C PRO A 109 0.47 4.59 -10.33
N SER A 110 0.87 5.15 -11.47
CA SER A 110 1.28 6.55 -11.60
C SER A 110 0.55 7.17 -12.77
N TRP A 111 0.07 8.40 -12.59
CA TRP A 111 -0.71 9.12 -13.59
C TRP A 111 -0.03 10.44 -13.96
N ASP A 112 0.43 10.51 -15.20
CA ASP A 112 0.94 11.74 -15.79
C ASP A 112 -0.21 12.53 -16.44
N ARG A 113 -0.64 13.57 -15.73
CA ARG A 113 -1.72 14.49 -16.13
C ARG A 113 -1.46 15.16 -17.47
N ARG A 114 -0.19 15.41 -17.81
CA ARG A 114 0.19 16.18 -19.01
C ARG A 114 0.20 15.29 -20.24
N SER A 115 0.78 14.09 -20.14
CA SER A 115 0.87 13.17 -21.28
C SER A 115 -0.35 12.25 -21.40
N GLY A 116 -1.16 12.16 -20.33
CA GLY A 116 -2.30 11.26 -20.25
C GLY A 116 -1.89 9.80 -20.13
N ILE A 117 -0.76 9.52 -19.49
CA ILE A 117 -0.22 8.17 -19.33
C ILE A 117 -0.51 7.68 -17.92
N LEU A 118 -1.23 6.55 -17.83
CA LEU A 118 -1.36 5.75 -16.63
C LEU A 118 -0.37 4.59 -16.74
N SER A 119 0.57 4.53 -15.80
CA SER A 119 1.56 3.47 -15.67
C SER A 119 1.37 2.67 -14.38
N TYR A 120 1.88 1.45 -14.38
CA TYR A 120 1.90 0.53 -13.24
C TYR A 120 3.13 -0.36 -13.37
N GLU A 121 3.91 -0.52 -12.29
CA GLU A 121 5.20 -1.24 -12.31
C GLU A 121 6.13 -0.74 -13.45
N GLY A 122 6.18 0.58 -13.65
CA GLY A 122 6.98 1.21 -14.70
C GLY A 122 6.49 0.99 -16.15
N LYS A 123 5.42 0.21 -16.35
CA LYS A 123 4.84 -0.06 -17.67
C LYS A 123 3.65 0.85 -17.93
N THR A 124 3.53 1.37 -19.15
CA THR A 124 2.31 2.07 -19.57
C THR A 124 1.19 1.06 -19.72
N ILE A 125 0.15 1.18 -18.88
CA ILE A 125 -1.01 0.28 -18.91
C ILE A 125 -2.21 0.91 -19.62
N ARG A 126 -2.26 2.25 -19.70
CA ARG A 126 -3.30 2.95 -20.44
C ARG A 126 -2.89 4.37 -20.84
N LYS A 127 -3.29 4.75 -22.04
CA LYS A 127 -3.27 6.16 -22.49
C LYS A 127 -4.69 6.72 -22.46
N VAL A 128 -4.89 7.81 -21.74
CA VAL A 128 -6.14 8.55 -21.64
C VAL A 128 -5.98 9.85 -22.41
N LYS A 129 -6.94 10.15 -23.29
CA LYS A 129 -6.94 11.41 -24.03
C LYS A 129 -7.18 12.57 -23.06
N ILE A 130 -6.28 13.55 -23.08
CA ILE A 130 -6.39 14.76 -22.26
C ILE A 130 -7.31 15.78 -22.96
N TYR A 131 -8.22 16.36 -22.19
CA TYR A 131 -9.12 17.43 -22.58
C TYR A 131 -8.91 18.65 -21.68
N GLU A 132 -9.24 19.83 -22.18
CA GLU A 132 -9.18 21.09 -21.43
C GLU A 132 -10.07 21.04 -20.18
N THR A 133 -11.32 20.58 -20.34
CA THR A 133 -12.18 20.22 -19.21
C THR A 133 -11.93 18.76 -18.83
N PRO A 134 -11.49 18.46 -17.59
CA PRO A 134 -11.25 17.10 -17.16
C PRO A 134 -12.49 16.22 -17.32
N THR A 135 -12.32 15.08 -17.98
CA THR A 135 -13.35 14.03 -18.04
C THR A 135 -13.46 13.32 -16.69
N PRO A 136 -14.58 12.63 -16.39
CA PRO A 136 -14.71 11.86 -15.14
C PRO A 136 -13.57 10.85 -14.91
N ILE A 137 -12.98 10.29 -15.97
CA ILE A 137 -11.81 9.42 -15.86
C ILE A 137 -10.58 10.21 -15.39
N GLN A 138 -10.30 11.38 -15.99
CA GLN A 138 -9.19 12.24 -15.56
C GLN A 138 -9.38 12.66 -14.11
N THR A 139 -10.59 13.07 -13.71
CA THR A 139 -10.92 13.41 -12.32
C THR A 139 -10.60 12.29 -11.32
N ILE A 140 -10.94 11.03 -11.64
CA ILE A 140 -10.60 9.88 -10.78
C ILE A 140 -9.08 9.73 -10.65
N LEU A 141 -8.38 9.74 -11.78
CA LEU A 141 -6.94 9.52 -11.81
C LEU A 141 -6.17 10.67 -11.14
N ASP A 142 -6.62 11.91 -11.33
CA ASP A 142 -6.08 13.09 -10.68
C ASP A 142 -6.24 12.99 -9.16
N ALA A 143 -7.43 12.61 -8.69
CA ALA A 143 -7.69 12.44 -7.26
C ALA A 143 -6.90 11.30 -6.63
N PHE A 144 -6.69 10.17 -7.33
CA PHE A 144 -5.78 9.12 -6.85
C PHE A 144 -4.33 9.63 -6.79
N GLN A 145 -3.88 10.35 -7.82
CA GLN A 145 -2.52 10.88 -7.89
C GLN A 145 -2.24 11.94 -6.81
N ASP A 146 -3.20 12.83 -6.54
CA ASP A 146 -3.09 13.85 -5.48
C ASP A 146 -3.11 13.22 -4.08
N ALA A 147 -3.75 12.07 -3.93
CA ALA A 147 -3.80 11.33 -2.67
C ALA A 147 -2.65 10.32 -2.49
N ASP A 148 -1.66 10.31 -3.38
CA ASP A 148 -0.54 9.35 -3.40
C ASP A 148 -1.00 7.87 -3.53
N TRP A 149 -2.00 7.66 -4.40
CA TRP A 149 -2.53 6.35 -4.81
C TRP A 149 -2.96 5.44 -3.65
N PRO A 150 -3.86 5.89 -2.74
CA PRO A 150 -4.38 5.04 -1.69
C PRO A 150 -5.18 3.88 -2.31
N ILE A 151 -5.24 2.73 -1.65
CA ILE A 151 -6.05 1.58 -2.10
C ILE A 151 -7.53 1.97 -2.24
N VAL A 152 -7.99 2.90 -1.40
CA VAL A 152 -9.36 3.40 -1.33
C VAL A 152 -9.37 4.91 -1.40
N LEU A 153 -10.16 5.45 -2.32
CA LEU A 153 -10.41 6.87 -2.49
C LEU A 153 -11.89 7.16 -2.20
N GLU A 154 -12.17 8.21 -1.44
CA GLU A 154 -13.54 8.70 -1.27
C GLU A 154 -14.01 9.41 -2.55
N ASN A 155 -15.15 9.00 -3.10
CA ASN A 155 -15.74 9.65 -4.26
C ASN A 155 -16.50 10.90 -3.81
N ARG A 156 -15.98 12.08 -4.14
CA ARG A 156 -16.61 13.37 -3.82
C ARG A 156 -17.17 14.10 -5.04
N GLU A 157 -16.64 13.80 -6.22
CA GLU A 157 -16.85 14.65 -7.41
C GLU A 157 -17.75 13.99 -8.47
N ILE A 158 -17.84 12.66 -8.48
CA ILE A 158 -18.55 11.94 -9.53
C ILE A 158 -19.91 11.49 -9.02
N ASP A 159 -20.94 11.82 -9.78
CA ASP A 159 -22.30 11.33 -9.58
C ASP A 159 -22.31 9.79 -9.45
N PRO A 160 -22.77 9.23 -8.31
CA PRO A 160 -22.83 7.79 -8.09
C PRO A 160 -23.55 7.01 -9.20
N LEU A 161 -24.54 7.61 -9.87
CA LEU A 161 -25.28 6.98 -10.97
C LEU A 161 -24.43 6.81 -12.25
N LYS A 162 -23.44 7.69 -12.44
CA LYS A 162 -22.51 7.66 -13.60
C LYS A 162 -21.20 6.96 -13.29
N LEU A 163 -20.91 6.70 -12.01
CA LEU A 163 -19.65 6.11 -11.58
C LEU A 163 -19.42 4.72 -12.20
N ASP A 164 -20.44 3.87 -12.22
CA ASP A 164 -20.28 2.49 -12.72
C ASP A 164 -19.92 2.45 -14.20
N GLN A 165 -20.58 3.27 -15.02
CA GLN A 165 -20.26 3.41 -16.44
C GLN A 165 -18.86 4.01 -16.65
N THR A 166 -18.47 4.96 -15.80
CA THR A 166 -17.14 5.57 -15.82
C THR A 166 -16.05 4.54 -15.47
N LEU A 167 -16.22 3.78 -14.39
CA LEU A 167 -15.30 2.73 -13.97
C LEU A 167 -15.25 1.58 -14.99
N PHE A 168 -16.37 1.21 -15.61
CA PHE A 168 -16.37 0.27 -16.71
C PHE A 168 -15.49 0.76 -17.87
N SER A 169 -15.65 2.03 -18.24
CA SER A 169 -14.85 2.66 -19.31
C SER A 169 -13.37 2.77 -18.93
N LEU A 170 -13.04 3.10 -17.67
CA LEU A 170 -11.67 3.13 -17.13
C LEU A 170 -11.03 1.74 -17.03
N ASN A 171 -11.79 0.70 -16.75
CA ASN A 171 -11.26 -0.66 -16.71
C ASN A 171 -11.09 -1.30 -18.09
N LYS A 172 -11.65 -0.68 -19.14
CA LYS A 172 -11.51 -1.20 -20.50
C LYS A 172 -10.03 -1.33 -20.88
N HIS A 173 -9.62 -2.54 -21.25
CA HIS A 173 -8.23 -2.91 -21.60
C HIS A 173 -7.19 -2.82 -20.48
N LEU A 174 -7.57 -2.56 -19.23
CA LEU A 174 -6.64 -2.70 -18.10
C LEU A 174 -6.47 -4.18 -17.74
N LEU A 175 -5.24 -4.68 -17.86
CA LEU A 175 -4.91 -6.09 -17.60
C LEU A 175 -4.28 -6.28 -16.21
N GLU A 176 -3.60 -5.26 -15.72
CA GLU A 176 -2.75 -5.31 -14.52
C GLU A 176 -3.49 -4.85 -13.27
N ILE A 177 -4.36 -3.85 -13.41
CA ILE A 177 -5.14 -3.28 -12.30
C ILE A 177 -6.62 -3.19 -12.66
N ARG A 178 -7.45 -3.04 -11.62
CA ARG A 178 -8.88 -2.82 -11.76
C ARG A 178 -9.39 -1.83 -10.71
N PHE A 179 -10.24 -0.92 -11.15
CA PHE A 179 -11.01 -0.03 -10.31
C PHE A 179 -12.40 -0.60 -10.03
N SER A 180 -12.92 -0.44 -8.82
CA SER A 180 -14.27 -0.87 -8.43
C SER A 180 -14.93 0.13 -7.50
N ASN A 181 -16.25 0.18 -7.52
CA ASN A 181 -17.01 0.97 -6.56
C ASN A 181 -17.24 0.17 -5.25
N ARG A 182 -17.44 0.87 -4.14
CA ARG A 182 -17.89 0.30 -2.86
C ARG A 182 -18.88 1.23 -2.18
N LYS A 183 -19.72 0.65 -1.31
CA LYS A 183 -20.73 1.36 -0.49
C LYS A 183 -21.57 2.34 -1.33
N SER A 184 -22.22 1.81 -2.36
CA SER A 184 -23.13 2.56 -3.25
C SER A 184 -22.45 3.76 -3.93
N GLY A 185 -21.20 3.59 -4.39
CA GLY A 185 -20.46 4.62 -5.12
C GLY A 185 -19.81 5.70 -4.25
N LYS A 186 -19.84 5.56 -2.91
CA LYS A 186 -19.15 6.48 -2.00
C LYS A 186 -17.62 6.32 -2.03
N TYR A 187 -17.11 5.13 -2.37
CA TYR A 187 -15.68 4.89 -2.44
C TYR A 187 -15.30 4.20 -3.74
N ILE A 188 -14.12 4.55 -4.25
CA ILE A 188 -13.47 3.91 -5.39
C ILE A 188 -12.25 3.16 -4.87
N HIS A 189 -12.16 1.89 -5.19
CA HIS A 189 -11.04 1.04 -4.84
C HIS A 189 -10.26 0.73 -6.09
N TRP A 190 -8.94 0.63 -5.99
CA TRP A 190 -8.13 -0.06 -7.01
C TRP A 190 -7.45 -1.28 -6.39
N HIS A 191 -7.17 -2.28 -7.22
CA HIS A 191 -6.43 -3.47 -6.82
C HIS A 191 -5.74 -4.06 -8.05
N ARG A 192 -4.66 -4.81 -7.80
CA ARG A 192 -4.03 -5.65 -8.81
C ARG A 192 -5.01 -6.71 -9.28
N ARG A 193 -5.05 -6.94 -10.59
CA ARG A 193 -5.79 -8.04 -11.18
C ARG A 193 -4.93 -9.29 -11.10
N ASN A 194 -5.39 -10.32 -10.40
CA ASN A 194 -4.68 -11.59 -10.36
C ASN A 194 -4.60 -12.15 -11.79
N ALA A 195 -3.38 -12.50 -12.23
CA ALA A 195 -3.20 -13.28 -13.44
C ALA A 195 -4.02 -14.56 -13.29
N LYS A 196 -4.89 -14.84 -14.28
CA LYS A 196 -5.61 -16.10 -14.36
C LYS A 196 -4.70 -17.19 -14.91
#